data_AF-A0A9D4TC24-F1
#
_entry.id   AF-A0A9D4TC24-F1
#
_cell.length_a   1.000
_cell.length_b   1.000
_cell.length_c   1.000
_cell.angle_alpha   90.00
_cell.angle_beta   90.00
_cell.angle_gamma   90.00
#
_symmetry.space_group_name_H-M   'P 1'
#
loop_
_entity.id
_entity.type
_entity.pdbx_description
1 polymer ?
#
loop_
_entity_poly.entity_id
_entity_poly.type
_entity_poly.pdbx_seq_one_letter_code
_entity_poly.pdbx_strand_id
1 'polypeptide(L)'
;MLERTFSDSEFEDSVASYMQSWLPGVPTPSEEHFRSMTKEDAYKTTFGYVQYYAVGLEQAVLDQIFHNGPFHRLFLEIQQNLGQLLCELQIGIVHFNVAKNPDVLRDVMSHEYRDIKQDSQRNLRDYIILREYIRLTRYISELFAYLRDHS
;
A
#
# COMPACT_ATOMS: atom_id res chain seq x y z
N MET A 1 -27.00 -4.99 2.07
CA MET A 1 -27.58 -3.66 1.78
C MET A 1 -26.49 -2.63 1.48
N LEU A 2 -25.39 -2.60 2.26
CA LEU A 2 -24.22 -1.74 2.01
C LEU A 2 -23.47 -2.05 0.70
N GLU A 3 -23.27 -3.33 0.33
CA GLU A 3 -22.58 -3.72 -0.92
C GLU A 3 -23.22 -3.15 -2.20
N ARG A 4 -24.54 -2.94 -2.21
CA ARG A 4 -25.24 -2.35 -3.36
C ARG A 4 -25.19 -0.81 -3.39
N THR A 5 -24.84 -0.17 -2.28
CA THR A 5 -24.85 1.31 -2.16
C THR A 5 -23.50 1.92 -2.56
N PHE A 6 -22.42 1.14 -2.46
CA PHE A 6 -21.05 1.60 -2.74
C PHE A 6 -20.39 0.88 -3.94
N SER A 7 -21.09 -0.05 -4.59
CA SER A 7 -20.66 -0.67 -5.85
C SER A 7 -21.12 0.18 -7.04
N ASP A 8 -20.66 1.44 -7.09
CA ASP A 8 -20.88 2.31 -8.23
C ASP A 8 -19.80 2.03 -9.29
N SER A 9 -20.14 1.24 -10.29
CA SER A 9 -19.22 0.90 -11.38
C SER A 9 -18.78 2.15 -12.17
N GLU A 10 -19.63 3.17 -12.28
CA GLU A 10 -19.26 4.40 -13.00
C GLU A 10 -18.17 5.16 -12.25
N PHE A 11 -18.27 5.23 -10.91
CA PHE A 11 -17.22 5.82 -10.09
C PHE A 11 -15.92 5.04 -10.24
N GLU A 12 -15.95 3.72 -10.05
CA GLU A 12 -14.77 2.85 -10.16
C GLU A 12 -14.09 2.95 -11.52
N ASP A 13 -14.87 2.96 -12.62
CA ASP A 13 -14.37 3.13 -13.98
C ASP A 13 -13.75 4.53 -14.18
N SER A 14 -14.36 5.58 -13.62
CA SER A 14 -13.86 6.95 -13.74
C SER A 14 -12.51 7.17 -13.07
N VAL A 15 -12.21 6.42 -12.00
CA VAL A 15 -10.97 6.52 -11.24
C VAL A 15 -9.99 5.39 -11.52
N ALA A 16 -10.35 4.41 -12.37
CA ALA A 16 -9.56 3.21 -12.64
C ALA A 16 -8.14 3.52 -13.13
N SER A 17 -8.00 4.57 -13.95
CA SER A 17 -6.71 5.03 -14.50
C SER A 17 -5.94 5.98 -13.58
N TYR A 18 -6.56 6.47 -12.51
CA TYR A 18 -5.91 7.40 -11.59
C TYR A 18 -4.88 6.66 -10.76
N MET A 19 -3.64 7.14 -10.77
CA MET A 19 -2.55 6.64 -9.93
C MET A 19 -1.80 7.80 -9.29
N GLN A 20 -1.28 7.57 -8.10
CA GLN A 20 -0.34 8.48 -7.46
C GLN A 20 1.04 8.20 -8.05
N SER A 21 1.61 9.15 -8.79
CA SER A 21 2.88 8.97 -9.53
C SER A 21 4.07 8.60 -8.64
N TRP A 22 4.04 8.98 -7.36
CA TRP A 22 5.07 8.69 -6.37
C TRP A 22 4.88 7.32 -5.69
N LEU A 23 3.70 6.70 -5.83
CA LEU A 23 3.39 5.40 -5.25
C LEU A 23 3.81 4.30 -6.24
N PRO A 24 4.55 3.27 -5.80
CA PRO A 24 5.05 2.25 -6.70
C PRO A 24 3.90 1.42 -7.27
N GLY A 25 3.95 1.15 -8.58
CA GLY A 25 3.00 0.25 -9.23
C GLY A 25 3.26 -1.20 -8.81
N VAL A 26 2.28 -1.82 -8.18
CA VAL A 26 2.35 -3.24 -7.81
C VAL A 26 2.07 -4.11 -9.05
N PRO A 27 2.95 -5.05 -9.41
CA PRO A 27 2.71 -5.96 -10.54
C PRO A 27 1.42 -6.76 -10.34
N THR A 28 0.71 -7.04 -11.43
CA THR A 28 -0.39 -8.01 -11.38
C THR A 28 0.16 -9.38 -11.02
N PRO A 29 -0.38 -10.06 -9.99
CA PRO A 29 0.01 -11.42 -9.65
C PRO A 29 -0.14 -12.35 -10.86
N SER A 30 0.94 -13.06 -11.18
CA SER A 30 0.94 -14.11 -12.19
C SER A 30 1.98 -15.17 -11.84
N GLU A 31 1.74 -16.40 -12.28
CA GLU A 31 2.67 -17.50 -12.01
C GLU A 31 4.02 -17.27 -12.70
N GLU A 32 4.03 -16.73 -13.92
CA GLU A 32 5.26 -16.36 -14.63
C GLU A 32 6.08 -15.33 -13.85
N HIS A 33 5.42 -14.27 -13.36
CA HIS A 33 6.05 -13.27 -12.52
C HIS A 33 6.62 -13.90 -11.24
N PHE A 34 5.83 -14.70 -10.53
CA PHE A 34 6.28 -15.32 -9.28
C PHE A 34 7.39 -16.35 -9.46
N ARG A 35 7.42 -17.09 -10.57
CA ARG A 35 8.54 -17.99 -10.93
C ARG A 35 9.86 -17.24 -11.10
N SER A 36 9.81 -15.98 -11.53
CA SER A 36 11.00 -15.15 -11.70
C SER A 36 11.53 -14.54 -10.39
N MET A 37 10.74 -14.59 -9.31
CA MET A 37 11.08 -13.97 -8.02
C MET A 37 11.87 -14.92 -7.12
N THR A 38 13.06 -14.50 -6.68
CA THR A 38 13.75 -15.21 -5.59
C THR A 38 13.18 -14.82 -4.22
N LYS A 39 13.51 -15.58 -3.18
CA LYS A 39 13.17 -15.19 -1.78
C LYS A 39 13.77 -13.83 -1.43
N GLU A 40 15.00 -13.56 -1.87
CA GLU A 40 15.68 -12.28 -1.65
C GLU A 40 14.91 -11.14 -2.31
N ASP A 41 14.55 -11.30 -3.59
CA ASP A 41 13.78 -10.30 -4.34
C ASP A 41 12.43 -10.03 -3.70
N ALA A 42 11.76 -11.09 -3.22
CA ALA A 42 10.45 -10.97 -2.57
C ALA A 42 10.54 -10.14 -1.30
N TYR A 43 11.45 -10.46 -0.36
CA TYR A 43 11.61 -9.67 0.87
C TYR A 43 12.02 -8.23 0.57
N LYS A 44 12.99 -8.03 -0.32
CA LYS A 44 13.51 -6.71 -0.65
C LYS A 44 12.45 -5.82 -1.33
N THR A 45 11.73 -6.37 -2.30
CA THR A 45 10.73 -5.63 -3.08
C THR A 45 9.50 -5.32 -2.23
N THR A 46 8.98 -6.32 -1.51
CA THR A 46 7.78 -6.12 -0.68
C THR A 46 8.05 -5.17 0.48
N PHE A 47 9.21 -5.27 1.13
CA PHE A 47 9.60 -4.32 2.18
C PHE A 47 9.62 -2.88 1.63
N GLY A 48 10.25 -2.67 0.47
CA GLY A 48 10.26 -1.37 -0.21
C GLY A 48 8.84 -0.86 -0.47
N TYR A 49 7.98 -1.64 -1.12
CA TYR A 49 6.59 -1.24 -1.38
C TYR A 49 5.87 -0.85 -0.09
N VAL A 50 5.90 -1.71 0.93
CA VAL A 50 5.17 -1.45 2.17
C VAL A 50 5.60 -0.13 2.80
N GLN A 51 6.88 0.27 2.72
CA GLN A 51 7.32 1.58 3.21
C GLN A 51 6.70 2.76 2.46
N TYR A 52 6.57 2.70 1.13
CA TYR A 52 5.88 3.76 0.35
C TYR A 52 4.41 3.88 0.78
N TYR A 53 3.72 2.75 0.93
CA TYR A 53 2.33 2.75 1.35
C TYR A 53 2.16 3.20 2.80
N ALA A 54 3.14 2.96 3.67
CA ALA A 54 3.15 3.49 5.03
C ALA A 54 3.16 5.02 5.05
N VAL A 55 3.92 5.67 4.16
CA VAL A 55 3.89 7.14 4.00
C VAL A 55 2.52 7.63 3.55
N GLY A 56 1.89 6.94 2.57
CA GLY A 56 0.56 7.31 2.08
C GLY A 56 -0.54 7.16 3.13
N LEU A 57 -0.55 6.04 3.84
CA LEU A 57 -1.52 5.77 4.88
C LEU A 57 -1.32 6.65 6.11
N GLU A 58 -0.07 7.01 6.45
CA GLU A 58 0.19 8.03 7.45
C GLU A 58 -0.49 9.36 7.08
N GLN A 59 -0.37 9.80 5.83
CA GLN A 59 -1.05 11.02 5.39
C GLN A 59 -2.58 10.89 5.46
N ALA A 60 -3.15 9.76 5.02
CA ALA A 60 -4.59 9.53 5.12
C ALA A 60 -5.10 9.56 6.58
N VAL A 61 -4.33 9.01 7.52
CA VAL A 61 -4.63 9.09 8.96
C VAL A 61 -4.61 10.54 9.44
N LEU A 62 -3.58 11.31 9.09
CA LEU A 62 -3.48 12.72 9.46
C LEU A 62 -4.65 13.54 8.91
N ASP A 63 -5.06 13.30 7.67
CA ASP A 63 -6.20 13.98 7.07
C ASP A 63 -7.50 13.66 7.81
N GLN A 64 -7.74 12.40 8.18
CA GLN A 64 -8.90 12.04 8.98
C GLN A 64 -8.87 12.68 10.37
N ILE A 65 -7.70 12.81 11.00
CA ILE A 65 -7.56 13.44 12.32
C ILE A 65 -7.80 14.95 12.22
N PHE A 66 -7.11 15.65 11.31
CA PHE A 66 -7.16 17.11 11.22
C PHE A 66 -8.51 17.63 10.69
N HIS A 67 -9.23 16.83 9.91
CA HIS A 67 -10.52 17.21 9.35
C HIS A 67 -11.72 16.52 10.02
N ASN A 68 -11.53 15.87 11.18
CA ASN A 68 -12.57 15.14 11.91
C ASN A 68 -13.32 14.11 11.03
N GLY A 69 -12.56 13.41 10.19
CA GLY A 69 -13.08 12.41 9.27
C GLY A 69 -13.68 11.19 10.00
N PRO A 70 -14.74 10.59 9.43
CA PRO A 70 -15.48 9.52 10.09
C PRO A 70 -14.71 8.19 10.15
N PHE A 71 -13.63 8.05 9.37
CA PHE A 71 -12.90 6.79 9.21
C PHE A 71 -11.56 6.76 9.95
N HIS A 72 -11.25 7.75 10.80
CA HIS A 72 -9.96 7.84 11.50
C HIS A 72 -9.57 6.53 12.21
N ARG A 73 -10.52 5.84 12.86
CA ARG A 73 -10.23 4.56 13.54
C ARG A 73 -9.82 3.45 12.57
N LEU A 74 -10.49 3.35 11.43
CA LEU A 74 -10.20 2.33 10.41
C LEU A 74 -8.83 2.58 9.78
N PHE A 75 -8.51 3.84 9.46
CA PHE A 75 -7.20 4.18 8.93
C PHE A 75 -6.07 3.95 9.94
N LEU A 76 -6.31 4.24 11.23
CA LEU A 76 -5.35 3.92 12.30
C LEU A 76 -5.11 2.42 12.43
N GLU A 77 -6.17 1.60 12.38
CA GLU A 77 -6.05 0.14 12.42
C GLU A 77 -5.25 -0.39 11.22
N ILE A 78 -5.53 0.12 10.01
CA ILE A 78 -4.78 -0.23 8.81
C ILE A 78 -3.30 0.15 8.96
N GLN A 79 -3.00 1.35 9.47
CA GLN A 79 -1.62 1.79 9.69
C GLN A 79 -0.88 0.90 10.70
N GLN A 80 -1.56 0.47 11.77
CA GLN A 80 -0.99 -0.45 12.77
C GLN A 80 -0.69 -1.82 12.17
N ASN A 81 -1.64 -2.39 11.42
CA ASN A 81 -1.46 -3.66 10.72
C ASN A 81 -0.31 -3.59 9.71
N LEU A 82 -0.17 -2.46 9.01
CA LEU A 82 0.94 -2.24 8.09
C LEU A 82 2.29 -2.17 8.81
N GLY A 83 2.34 -1.50 9.97
CA GLY A 83 3.51 -1.45 10.83
C GLY A 83 3.94 -2.85 11.29
N GLN A 84 2.99 -3.70 11.65
CA GLN A 84 3.25 -5.11 11.99
C GLN A 84 3.84 -5.88 10.80
N LEU A 85 3.27 -5.74 9.60
CA LEU A 85 3.80 -6.38 8.39
C LEU A 85 5.22 -5.90 8.06
N LEU A 86 5.53 -4.61 8.23
CA LEU A 86 6.90 -4.10 8.06
C LEU A 86 7.89 -4.78 9.00
N CYS A 87 7.52 -4.94 10.27
CA CYS A 87 8.35 -5.63 11.25
C CYS A 87 8.60 -7.08 10.86
N GLU A 88 7.58 -7.80 10.41
CA GLU A 88 7.70 -9.20 9.97
C GLU A 88 8.60 -9.34 8.74
N LEU A 89 8.43 -8.48 7.75
CA LEU A 89 9.31 -8.42 6.58
C LEU A 89 10.75 -8.09 6.97
N GLN A 90 10.96 -7.17 7.91
CA GLN A 90 12.28 -6.81 8.40
C GLN A 90 12.97 -7.97 9.14
N ILE A 91 12.22 -8.72 9.96
CA ILE A 91 12.71 -9.94 10.61
C ILE A 91 13.15 -10.94 9.53
N GLY A 92 12.36 -11.13 8.48
CA GLY A 92 12.71 -11.99 7.35
C GLY A 92 13.99 -11.54 6.63
N ILE A 93 14.12 -10.24 6.34
CA ILE A 93 15.33 -9.65 5.73
C ILE A 93 16.57 -9.98 6.56
N VAL A 94 16.50 -9.77 7.89
CA VAL A 94 17.61 -10.08 8.79
C VAL A 94 17.90 -11.58 8.84
N HIS A 95 16.86 -12.40 9.00
CA HIS A 95 17.00 -13.85 9.15
C HIS A 95 17.61 -14.52 7.92
N PHE A 96 17.21 -14.09 6.72
CA PHE A 96 17.73 -14.62 5.45
C PHE A 96 18.94 -13.86 4.92
N ASN A 97 19.49 -12.90 5.67
CA ASN A 97 20.64 -12.08 5.29
C ASN A 97 20.45 -11.38 3.92
N VAL A 98 19.25 -10.85 3.68
CA VAL A 98 18.89 -10.12 2.46
C VAL A 98 19.47 -8.70 2.53
N ALA A 99 20.06 -8.23 1.43
CA ALA A 99 20.56 -6.86 1.36
C ALA A 99 19.38 -5.86 1.33
N LYS A 100 19.28 -5.02 2.37
CA LYS A 100 18.23 -4.02 2.50
C LYS A 100 18.46 -2.85 1.53
N ASN A 101 17.40 -2.39 0.87
CA ASN A 101 17.41 -1.10 0.17
C ASN A 101 17.46 0.06 1.19
N PRO A 102 17.87 1.28 0.77
CA PRO A 102 17.69 2.46 1.59
C PRO A 102 16.24 2.62 2.04
N ASP A 103 16.04 3.05 3.28
CA ASP A 103 14.70 3.28 3.81
C ASP A 103 13.99 4.38 3.02
N VAL A 104 12.73 4.13 2.70
CA VAL A 104 11.87 5.14 2.06
C VAL A 104 11.55 6.21 3.08
N LEU A 105 12.00 7.43 2.79
CA LEU A 105 11.76 8.58 3.63
C LEU A 105 10.40 9.20 3.30
N ARG A 106 9.88 9.99 4.24
CA ARG A 106 8.59 10.67 4.06
C ARG A 106 8.60 11.53 2.79
N ASP A 107 9.67 12.23 2.48
CA ASP A 107 9.78 13.17 1.36
C ASP A 107 9.45 12.58 -0.04
N VAL A 108 9.37 11.25 -0.16
CA VAL A 108 8.86 10.56 -1.35
C VAL A 108 7.46 11.03 -1.76
N MET A 109 6.63 11.40 -0.78
CA MET A 109 5.39 12.12 -1.02
C MET A 109 5.68 13.62 -0.89
N SER A 110 5.72 14.32 -2.01
CA SER A 110 6.02 15.76 -2.03
C SER A 110 4.94 16.56 -1.28
N HIS A 111 5.26 17.81 -0.92
CA HIS A 111 4.35 18.69 -0.20
C HIS A 111 3.03 18.93 -0.97
N GLU A 112 3.07 18.94 -2.31
CA GLU A 112 1.88 19.17 -3.14
C GLU A 112 0.81 18.08 -2.99
N TYR A 113 1.25 16.84 -2.71
CA TYR A 113 0.34 15.72 -2.45
C TYR A 113 -0.18 15.73 -1.02
N ARG A 114 0.51 16.39 -0.09
CA ARG A 114 0.13 16.48 1.33
C ARG A 114 -0.81 17.64 1.62
N ASP A 115 -0.46 18.84 1.16
CA ASP A 115 -1.18 20.08 1.46
C ASP A 115 -2.28 20.35 0.42
N ILE A 116 -3.24 19.43 0.34
CA ILE A 116 -4.39 19.56 -0.54
C ILE A 116 -5.51 20.25 0.25
N LYS A 117 -5.86 21.49 -0.11
CA LYS A 117 -6.91 22.24 0.62
C LYS A 117 -8.33 21.74 0.39
N GLN A 118 -8.60 21.15 -0.77
CA GLN A 118 -9.95 20.71 -1.14
C GLN A 118 -10.24 19.29 -0.62
N ASP A 119 -11.32 19.14 0.14
CA ASP A 119 -11.73 17.89 0.78
C ASP A 119 -11.94 16.75 -0.23
N SER A 120 -12.61 17.02 -1.35
CA SER A 120 -12.86 16.00 -2.38
C SER A 120 -11.57 15.46 -3.00
N GLN A 121 -10.54 16.32 -3.16
CA GLN A 121 -9.24 15.91 -3.69
C GLN A 121 -8.46 15.08 -2.67
N ARG A 122 -8.49 15.44 -1.38
CA ARG A 122 -7.90 14.61 -0.30
C ARG A 122 -8.56 13.25 -0.24
N ASN A 123 -9.90 13.22 -0.23
CA ASN A 123 -10.66 11.97 -0.19
C ASN A 123 -10.38 11.08 -1.41
N LEU A 124 -10.28 11.65 -2.61
CA LEU A 124 -9.92 10.89 -3.81
C LEU A 124 -8.50 10.32 -3.72
N ARG A 125 -7.53 11.11 -3.26
CA ARG A 125 -6.15 10.64 -3.04
C ARG A 125 -6.11 9.49 -2.04
N ASP A 126 -6.76 9.64 -0.90
CA ASP A 126 -6.80 8.62 0.16
C ASP A 126 -7.48 7.34 -0.30
N TYR A 127 -8.57 7.48 -1.06
CA TYR A 127 -9.22 6.35 -1.71
C TYR A 127 -8.27 5.62 -2.67
N ILE A 128 -7.52 6.33 -3.53
CA ILE A 128 -6.55 5.72 -4.45
C ILE A 128 -5.45 4.99 -3.66
N ILE A 129 -4.90 5.61 -2.62
CA ILE A 129 -3.88 4.99 -1.75
C ILE A 129 -4.44 3.69 -1.13
N LEU A 130 -5.66 3.71 -0.62
CA LEU A 130 -6.30 2.54 -0.02
C LEU A 130 -6.58 1.44 -1.06
N ARG A 131 -7.05 1.79 -2.26
CA ARG A 131 -7.28 0.85 -3.36
C ARG A 131 -5.99 0.14 -3.76
N GLU A 132 -4.92 0.90 -3.97
CA GLU A 132 -3.62 0.33 -4.31
C GLU A 132 -3.00 -0.45 -3.15
N TYR A 133 -3.27 -0.06 -1.91
CA TYR A 133 -2.85 -0.82 -0.72
C TYR A 133 -3.50 -2.21 -0.68
N ILE A 134 -4.79 -2.31 -0.99
CA ILE A 134 -5.48 -3.60 -1.08
C ILE A 134 -4.88 -4.49 -2.18
N ARG A 135 -4.44 -3.90 -3.29
CA ARG A 135 -3.72 -4.63 -4.36
C ARG A 135 -2.35 -5.10 -3.86
N LEU A 136 -1.62 -4.25 -3.13
CA LEU A 136 -0.35 -4.61 -2.52
C LEU A 136 -0.47 -5.80 -1.57
N THR A 137 -1.42 -5.77 -0.63
CA THR A 137 -1.57 -6.85 0.36
C THR A 137 -1.91 -8.18 -0.29
N ARG A 138 -2.77 -8.16 -1.32
CA ARG A 138 -3.05 -9.34 -2.15
C ARG A 138 -1.80 -9.87 -2.83
N TYR A 139 -1.04 -9.00 -3.50
CA TYR A 139 0.21 -9.37 -4.15
C TYR A 139 1.22 -10.01 -3.18
N ILE A 140 1.43 -9.40 -2.01
CA ILE A 140 2.34 -9.92 -0.98
C ILE A 140 1.87 -11.30 -0.52
N SER A 141 0.58 -11.44 -0.20
CA SER A 141 0.02 -12.72 0.25
C SER A 141 0.20 -13.82 -0.79
N GLU A 142 -0.08 -13.54 -2.06
CA GLU A 142 0.03 -14.52 -3.14
C GLU A 142 1.49 -14.86 -3.45
N LEU A 143 2.40 -13.87 -3.45
CA LEU A 143 3.83 -14.09 -3.66
C LEU A 143 4.44 -14.99 -2.58
N PHE A 144 4.19 -14.70 -1.30
CA PHE A 144 4.75 -15.50 -0.21
C PHE A 144 4.09 -16.88 -0.09
N ALA A 145 2.81 -17.01 -0.45
CA ALA A 145 2.17 -18.32 -0.58
C ALA A 145 2.83 -19.14 -1.69
N TYR A 146 3.05 -18.54 -2.86
CA TYR A 146 3.75 -19.19 -3.97
C TYR A 146 5.15 -19.67 -3.55
N LEU A 147 5.93 -18.80 -2.91
CA LEU A 147 7.28 -19.12 -2.45
C LEU A 147 7.28 -20.24 -1.41
N ARG A 148 6.31 -20.28 -0.49
CA ARG A 148 6.18 -21.37 0.49
C ARG A 148 5.91 -22.71 -0.19
N ASP A 149 5.04 -22.71 -1.20
CA ASP A 149 4.59 -23.94 -1.86
C ASP A 149 5.64 -24.48 -2.87
N HIS A 150 6.62 -23.64 -3.24
CA HIS A 150 7.69 -23.97 -4.20
C HIS A 150 9.10 -23.84 -3.61
N SER A 151 9.22 -23.75 -2.27
CA SER A 151 10.50 -23.70 -1.55
C SER A 151 11.06 -25.05 -1.13
#